data_AF-A0A6G7X830-F1
#
_entry.id   AF-A0A6G7X830-F1
#
_cell.length_a   1.000
_cell.length_b   1.000
_cell.length_c   1.000
_cell.angle_alpha   90.00
_cell.angle_beta   90.00
_cell.angle_gamma   90.00
#
_symmetry.space_group_name_H-M   'P 1'
#
loop_
_entity.id
_entity.type
_entity.pdbx_description
1 polymer ?
#
loop_
_entity_poly.entity_id
_entity_poly.type
_entity_poly.pdbx_seq_one_letter_code
_entity_poly.pdbx_strand_id
1 'polypeptide(L)'
;MIRLTLLFGVLFLLSSCSKSKEQVLAEQTQASMACDTSAHFQYMELFTLGDLLWDSQAYDKGKNMYRFTFENTTKVYCAPNSEGSVIATLAPFSFITLIREGIDPETDIKWYQIKFNNGLGDTYLGGIGYIKDENIDLGNTYTQFILGQNSVEETIYDQPGYRFKLVYTPREYSWQPISLSDTLSTVVNLAGIDYYNHFTIEDINTALKGEPKIVKIYWHHGESCPESDGNVFIAKSDNKLIELIQGFGTGEYGYEEYTKVYFPVKLNNGKTLLIENADVHNMFNEYNQTFNTFDYPSDCGIPIEELIVASEHEAQAKDDGQGNYVEDKNGNPIMETLYKKVRYYHWDGKNIKLAKEIIYKDRADNTNEN
;
A
#
# COMPACT_ATOMS: atom_id res chain seq x y z
N MET A 1 7.94 -82.21 -62.23
CA MET A 1 7.96 -80.83 -62.73
C MET A 1 7.83 -79.90 -61.54
N ILE A 2 8.94 -79.22 -61.19
CA ILE A 2 9.12 -77.75 -61.19
C ILE A 2 8.71 -77.16 -59.82
N ARG A 3 9.67 -77.00 -58.88
CA ARG A 3 10.52 -75.81 -58.60
C ARG A 3 9.75 -74.69 -57.87
N LEU A 4 10.20 -74.34 -56.66
CA LEU A 4 10.99 -73.12 -56.32
C LEU A 4 10.07 -71.86 -56.36
N THR A 5 9.96 -71.02 -55.33
CA THR A 5 10.97 -70.01 -54.97
C THR A 5 10.58 -69.29 -53.66
N LEU A 6 11.60 -68.94 -52.86
CA LEU A 6 11.58 -67.97 -51.76
C LEU A 6 10.89 -66.65 -52.16
N LEU A 7 10.30 -65.96 -51.19
CA LEU A 7 10.50 -64.51 -51.08
C LEU A 7 10.59 -64.08 -49.61
N PHE A 8 11.74 -63.50 -49.28
CA PHE A 8 12.02 -62.74 -48.07
C PHE A 8 11.08 -61.54 -47.98
N GLY A 9 10.45 -61.35 -46.82
CA GLY A 9 9.69 -60.16 -46.48
C GLY A 9 10.04 -59.72 -45.07
N VAL A 10 11.05 -58.87 -44.97
CA VAL A 10 11.40 -58.09 -43.77
C VAL A 10 10.18 -57.27 -43.38
N LEU A 11 9.52 -57.59 -42.26
CA LEU A 11 8.56 -56.68 -41.63
C LEU A 11 9.20 -56.12 -40.36
N PHE A 12 9.53 -54.84 -40.47
CA PHE A 12 9.98 -53.97 -39.40
C PHE A 12 9.06 -54.08 -38.18
N LEU A 13 9.68 -54.37 -37.02
CA LEU A 13 9.13 -54.06 -35.71
C LEU A 13 8.88 -52.55 -35.63
N LEU A 14 7.64 -52.13 -35.90
CA LEU A 14 7.14 -50.83 -35.46
C LEU A 14 6.93 -50.93 -33.94
N SER A 15 8.01 -50.81 -33.17
CA SER A 15 7.92 -50.38 -31.79
C SER A 15 7.42 -48.94 -31.80
N SER A 16 6.10 -48.75 -31.76
CA SER A 16 5.54 -47.46 -31.44
C SER A 16 6.06 -47.09 -30.04
N CYS A 17 7.00 -46.14 -29.99
CA CYS A 17 7.33 -45.42 -28.76
C CYS A 17 6.08 -44.62 -28.35
N SER A 18 5.12 -45.29 -27.71
CA SER A 18 4.25 -44.61 -26.77
C SER A 18 5.14 -44.24 -25.59
N LYS A 19 5.66 -43.01 -25.58
CA LYS A 19 6.30 -42.44 -24.38
C LYS A 19 5.31 -42.66 -23.23
N SER A 20 5.73 -43.44 -22.23
CA SER A 20 4.89 -43.69 -21.06
C SER A 20 4.55 -42.33 -20.41
N LYS A 21 3.42 -42.25 -19.70
CA LYS A 21 3.09 -41.05 -18.90
C LYS A 21 4.24 -40.66 -17.96
N GLU A 22 5.03 -41.62 -17.51
CA GLU A 22 6.24 -41.39 -16.72
C GLU A 22 7.36 -40.72 -17.53
N GLN A 23 7.50 -41.01 -18.82
CA GLN A 23 8.50 -40.36 -19.69
C GLN A 23 8.10 -38.93 -20.05
N VAL A 24 6.80 -38.66 -20.22
CA VAL A 24 6.27 -37.29 -20.41
C VAL A 24 6.40 -36.48 -19.11
N LEU A 25 6.13 -37.11 -17.96
CA LEU A 25 6.33 -36.49 -16.65
C LEU A 25 7.83 -36.27 -16.38
N ALA A 26 8.70 -37.22 -16.74
CA ALA A 26 10.15 -37.08 -16.59
C ALA A 26 10.75 -36.05 -17.56
N GLU A 27 10.23 -35.89 -18.78
CA GLU A 27 10.64 -34.82 -19.69
C GLU A 27 10.13 -33.44 -19.24
N GLN A 28 8.94 -33.34 -18.64
CA GLN A 28 8.50 -32.12 -17.94
C GLN A 28 9.28 -31.85 -16.65
N THR A 29 9.77 -32.90 -15.97
CA THR A 29 10.67 -32.81 -14.81
C THR A 29 12.12 -32.56 -15.24
N GLN A 30 12.53 -32.89 -16.47
CA GLN A 30 13.85 -32.55 -17.00
C GLN A 30 13.89 -31.14 -17.59
N ALA A 31 12.76 -30.59 -18.04
CA ALA A 31 12.63 -29.17 -18.30
C ALA A 31 12.73 -28.31 -17.02
N SER A 32 12.68 -28.93 -15.82
CA SER A 32 12.98 -28.27 -14.54
C SER A 32 14.47 -28.31 -14.15
N MET A 33 15.39 -28.68 -15.05
CA MET A 33 16.83 -28.73 -14.79
C MET A 33 17.64 -27.88 -15.77
N ALA A 34 17.60 -26.56 -15.56
CA ALA A 34 18.74 -25.63 -15.67
C ALA A 34 18.30 -24.21 -15.25
N CYS A 35 17.42 -24.11 -14.25
CA CYS A 35 17.32 -22.83 -13.55
C CYS A 35 18.59 -22.76 -12.70
N ASP A 36 19.40 -21.72 -12.88
CA ASP A 36 20.54 -21.52 -12.01
C ASP A 36 20.05 -20.96 -10.66
N THR A 37 19.25 -21.76 -9.96
CA THR A 37 18.86 -21.51 -8.57
C THR A 37 20.07 -21.64 -7.64
N SER A 38 21.19 -22.16 -8.15
CA SER A 38 22.51 -22.25 -7.51
C SER A 38 23.44 -21.07 -7.79
N ALA A 39 23.17 -20.25 -8.81
CA ALA A 39 23.96 -19.06 -9.08
C ALA A 39 23.74 -18.07 -7.95
N HIS A 40 24.78 -17.89 -7.15
CA HIS A 40 24.90 -16.71 -6.32
C HIS A 40 25.13 -15.50 -7.22
N PHE A 41 24.04 -14.86 -7.65
CA PHE A 41 24.09 -13.50 -8.16
C PHE A 41 24.65 -12.63 -7.04
N GLN A 42 25.80 -11.99 -7.28
CA GLN A 42 26.56 -11.30 -6.24
C GLN A 42 25.77 -10.17 -5.56
N TYR A 43 24.81 -9.58 -6.26
CA TYR A 43 23.94 -8.52 -5.78
C TYR A 43 22.67 -9.03 -5.06
N MET A 44 22.44 -10.35 -4.99
CA MET A 44 21.28 -10.93 -4.34
C MET A 44 21.61 -11.39 -2.92
N GLU A 45 21.10 -10.67 -1.93
CA GLU A 45 21.31 -10.92 -0.51
C GLU A 45 20.16 -11.71 0.10
N LEU A 46 20.38 -12.33 1.27
CA LEU A 46 19.27 -12.95 2.00
C LEU A 46 18.27 -11.89 2.40
N PHE A 47 16.99 -12.17 2.15
CA PHE A 47 15.93 -11.25 2.58
C PHE A 47 15.92 -11.20 4.11
N THR A 48 16.13 -9.99 4.65
CA THR A 48 16.17 -9.78 6.10
C THR A 48 14.84 -9.24 6.57
N LEU A 49 14.22 -9.95 7.52
CA LEU A 49 13.02 -9.45 8.20
C LEU A 49 13.37 -8.16 8.95
N GLY A 50 12.46 -7.19 8.89
CA GLY A 50 12.56 -6.00 9.72
C GLY A 50 12.36 -6.34 11.19
N ASP A 51 12.84 -5.48 12.08
CA ASP A 51 12.53 -5.61 13.50
C ASP A 51 11.01 -5.65 13.67
N LEU A 52 10.51 -6.74 14.27
CA LEU A 52 9.15 -6.82 14.76
C LEU A 52 9.05 -5.81 15.91
N LEU A 53 8.72 -4.55 15.60
CA LEU A 53 8.37 -3.60 16.64
C LEU A 53 7.24 -4.21 17.47
N TRP A 54 7.46 -4.25 18.78
CA TRP A 54 6.90 -5.24 19.70
C TRP A 54 5.42 -5.02 20.08
N ASP A 55 4.69 -4.24 19.30
CA ASP A 55 3.25 -4.12 19.45
C ASP A 55 2.55 -4.08 18.08
N SER A 56 1.36 -4.64 18.07
CA SER A 56 0.74 -5.30 16.93
C SER A 56 0.50 -4.41 15.68
N GLN A 57 0.61 -5.03 14.49
CA GLN A 57 0.06 -4.57 13.19
C GLN A 57 0.85 -3.55 12.35
N ALA A 58 2.01 -3.05 12.81
CA ALA A 58 2.87 -2.21 11.98
C ALA A 58 3.72 -3.06 11.01
N TYR A 59 3.29 -3.19 9.75
CA TYR A 59 4.08 -3.81 8.68
C TYR A 59 5.17 -2.84 8.18
N ASP A 60 6.27 -2.76 8.93
CA ASP A 60 7.39 -1.86 8.62
C ASP A 60 8.11 -2.26 7.31
N LYS A 61 8.35 -1.26 6.44
CA LYS A 61 9.26 -1.27 5.28
C LYS A 61 9.07 -2.31 4.17
N GLY A 62 7.92 -2.97 4.08
CA GLY A 62 7.82 -4.12 3.17
C GLY A 62 8.91 -5.14 3.48
N LYS A 63 9.16 -5.36 4.78
CA LYS A 63 10.11 -6.36 5.29
C LYS A 63 9.43 -7.62 5.83
N ASN A 64 8.14 -7.79 5.58
CA ASN A 64 7.48 -9.09 5.75
C ASN A 64 8.02 -10.05 4.68
N MET A 65 8.25 -11.33 4.94
CA MET A 65 8.66 -12.28 3.90
C MET A 65 7.48 -12.87 3.12
N TYR A 66 6.27 -12.76 3.66
CA TYR A 66 5.06 -13.26 3.04
C TYR A 66 4.43 -12.17 2.19
N ARG A 67 4.21 -12.48 0.91
CA ARG A 67 3.74 -11.56 -0.13
C ARG A 67 2.66 -12.19 -0.97
N PHE A 68 2.04 -11.37 -1.79
CA PHE A 68 1.17 -11.78 -2.86
C PHE A 68 1.68 -11.20 -4.18
N THR A 69 1.54 -11.94 -5.27
CA THR A 69 1.56 -11.31 -6.59
C THR A 69 0.43 -10.29 -6.65
N PHE A 70 0.62 -9.22 -7.40
CA PHE A 70 -0.32 -8.10 -7.37
C PHE A 70 -1.48 -8.32 -8.36
N GLU A 71 -1.99 -7.24 -8.97
CA GLU A 71 -3.21 -7.27 -9.79
C GLU A 71 -3.03 -7.85 -11.21
N ASN A 72 -1.83 -8.28 -11.58
CA ASN A 72 -1.54 -8.83 -12.90
C ASN A 72 -1.04 -10.27 -12.81
N THR A 73 -1.35 -11.04 -13.84
CA THR A 73 -0.72 -12.33 -14.07
C THR A 73 0.79 -12.15 -14.13
N THR A 74 1.51 -12.85 -13.26
CA THR A 74 2.93 -12.57 -13.02
C THR A 74 3.81 -13.69 -13.55
N LYS A 75 4.84 -13.32 -14.31
CA LYS A 75 5.85 -14.26 -14.81
C LYS A 75 6.90 -14.53 -13.73
N VAL A 76 7.28 -15.80 -13.60
CA VAL A 76 8.41 -16.21 -12.75
C VAL A 76 9.57 -16.61 -13.66
N TYR A 77 10.74 -16.06 -13.40
CA TYR A 77 11.94 -16.20 -14.22
C TYR A 77 12.92 -17.20 -13.59
N CYS A 78 13.72 -17.85 -14.43
CA CYS A 78 14.80 -18.74 -13.97
C CYS A 78 16.01 -17.99 -13.39
N ALA A 79 16.16 -16.71 -13.73
CA ALA A 79 17.23 -15.81 -13.31
C ALA A 79 16.66 -14.38 -13.12
N PRO A 80 17.27 -13.53 -12.28
CA PRO A 80 16.89 -12.13 -12.07
C PRO A 80 17.32 -11.23 -13.23
N ASN A 81 16.90 -11.55 -14.46
CA ASN A 81 17.08 -10.71 -15.63
C ASN A 81 15.86 -10.80 -16.57
N SER A 82 15.61 -9.72 -17.32
CA SER A 82 14.41 -9.59 -18.17
C SER A 82 14.43 -10.51 -19.39
N GLU A 83 15.62 -11.00 -19.79
CA GLU A 83 15.83 -11.95 -20.89
C GLU A 83 15.75 -13.42 -20.44
N GLY A 84 15.62 -13.67 -19.14
CA GLY A 84 15.58 -15.00 -18.56
C GLY A 84 14.37 -15.82 -19.00
N SER A 85 14.54 -17.12 -19.10
CA SER A 85 13.45 -18.05 -19.41
C SER A 85 12.36 -17.99 -18.33
N VAL A 86 11.11 -17.86 -18.77
CA VAL A 86 9.93 -17.94 -17.88
C VAL A 86 9.67 -19.39 -17.52
N ILE A 87 9.61 -19.69 -16.22
CA ILE A 87 9.47 -21.05 -15.68
C ILE A 87 8.09 -21.32 -15.07
N ALA A 88 7.37 -20.27 -14.73
CA ALA A 88 6.01 -20.35 -14.23
C ALA A 88 5.25 -19.05 -14.50
N THR A 89 3.93 -19.12 -14.35
CA THR A 89 3.05 -17.97 -14.41
C THR A 89 2.06 -18.07 -13.26
N LEU A 90 2.04 -17.06 -12.40
CA LEU A 90 1.21 -16.98 -11.22
C LEU A 90 -0.03 -16.13 -11.52
N ALA A 91 -1.18 -16.57 -11.03
CA ALA A 91 -2.39 -15.75 -11.05
C ALA A 91 -2.20 -14.49 -10.19
N PRO A 92 -2.99 -13.42 -10.40
CA PRO A 92 -3.07 -12.31 -9.46
C PRO A 92 -3.33 -12.78 -8.02
N PHE A 93 -2.78 -12.07 -7.04
CA PHE A 93 -2.99 -12.34 -5.61
C PHE A 93 -2.55 -13.75 -5.15
N SER A 94 -1.57 -14.34 -5.84
CA SER A 94 -0.97 -15.62 -5.46
C SER A 94 0.01 -15.44 -4.32
N PHE A 95 -0.13 -16.24 -3.27
CA PHE A 95 0.80 -16.22 -2.14
C PHE A 95 2.20 -16.67 -2.55
N ILE A 96 3.20 -15.89 -2.15
CA ILE A 96 4.62 -16.16 -2.36
C ILE A 96 5.41 -15.89 -1.07
N THR A 97 6.62 -16.44 -0.99
CA THR A 97 7.54 -16.17 0.11
C THR A 97 8.86 -15.65 -0.45
N LEU A 98 9.31 -14.49 0.03
CA LEU A 98 10.59 -13.89 -0.34
C LEU A 98 11.74 -14.64 0.36
N ILE A 99 12.80 -14.94 -0.40
CA ILE A 99 14.00 -15.65 0.07
C ILE A 99 15.22 -14.73 0.00
N ARG A 100 15.34 -14.01 -1.13
CA ARG A 100 16.44 -13.09 -1.42
C ARG A 100 15.91 -11.85 -2.10
N GLU A 101 16.63 -10.74 -1.96
CA GLU A 101 16.39 -9.52 -2.71
C GLU A 101 17.69 -8.95 -3.25
N GLY A 102 17.61 -8.16 -4.30
CA GLY A 102 18.76 -7.49 -4.89
C GLY A 102 18.34 -6.52 -5.98
N ILE A 103 19.18 -5.54 -6.23
CA ILE A 103 19.02 -4.59 -7.32
C ILE A 103 20.05 -4.97 -8.39
N ASP A 104 19.58 -5.25 -9.59
CA ASP A 104 20.45 -5.55 -10.72
C ASP A 104 21.29 -4.29 -11.06
N PRO A 105 22.63 -4.33 -10.94
CA PRO A 105 23.47 -3.15 -11.15
C PRO A 105 23.48 -2.64 -12.59
N GLU A 106 23.04 -3.44 -13.57
CA GLU A 106 22.98 -3.01 -14.98
C GLU A 106 21.66 -2.32 -15.34
N THR A 107 20.55 -2.80 -14.76
CA THR A 107 19.20 -2.34 -15.11
C THR A 107 18.52 -1.50 -14.03
N ASP A 108 19.08 -1.45 -12.82
CA ASP A 108 18.50 -0.84 -11.62
C ASP A 108 17.14 -1.45 -11.22
N ILE A 109 16.81 -2.64 -11.75
CA ILE A 109 15.57 -3.33 -11.43
C ILE A 109 15.74 -4.09 -10.12
N LYS A 110 14.81 -3.88 -9.19
CA LYS A 110 14.72 -4.67 -7.96
C LYS A 110 14.07 -6.03 -8.23
N TRP A 111 14.78 -7.09 -7.84
CA TRP A 111 14.38 -8.49 -7.99
C TRP A 111 14.25 -9.18 -6.64
N TYR A 112 13.34 -10.16 -6.59
CA TYR A 112 13.19 -11.08 -5.48
C TYR A 112 13.33 -12.52 -5.94
N GLN A 113 14.08 -13.33 -5.19
CA GLN A 113 13.96 -14.78 -5.27
C GLN A 113 12.80 -15.22 -4.39
N ILE A 114 11.89 -16.02 -4.94
CA ILE A 114 10.66 -16.41 -4.27
C ILE A 114 10.48 -17.92 -4.22
N LYS A 115 9.80 -18.38 -3.18
CA LYS A 115 9.12 -19.68 -3.14
C LYS A 115 7.63 -19.48 -3.43
N PHE A 116 7.06 -20.33 -4.26
CA PHE A 116 5.65 -20.26 -4.63
C PHE A 116 5.06 -21.66 -4.81
N ASN A 117 3.74 -21.78 -4.72
CA ASN A 117 3.03 -23.02 -5.00
C ASN A 117 2.59 -23.03 -6.47
N ASN A 118 3.00 -24.03 -7.23
CA ASN A 118 2.81 -24.03 -8.68
C ASN A 118 1.48 -24.63 -9.17
N GLY A 119 0.53 -24.90 -8.26
CA GLY A 119 -0.89 -25.10 -8.57
C GLY A 119 -1.28 -26.16 -9.61
N LEU A 120 -0.38 -27.00 -10.11
CA LEU A 120 -0.69 -28.04 -11.08
C LEU A 120 -1.18 -29.31 -10.35
N GLY A 121 -2.42 -29.27 -9.85
CA GLY A 121 -3.15 -30.41 -9.27
C GLY A 121 -2.99 -30.65 -7.76
N ASP A 122 -3.50 -31.78 -7.27
CA ASP A 122 -3.56 -32.21 -5.85
C ASP A 122 -2.19 -32.46 -5.18
N THR A 123 -1.08 -32.14 -5.86
CA THR A 123 0.28 -32.28 -5.34
C THR A 123 0.91 -30.91 -5.16
N TYR A 124 1.12 -30.53 -3.90
CA TYR A 124 1.86 -29.35 -3.47
C TYR A 124 3.37 -29.48 -3.81
N LEU A 125 3.71 -29.33 -5.08
CA LEU A 125 5.10 -29.16 -5.50
C LEU A 125 5.38 -27.65 -5.63
N GLY A 126 6.09 -27.10 -4.64
CA GLY A 126 6.52 -25.71 -4.64
C GLY A 126 7.67 -25.48 -5.64
N GLY A 127 7.69 -24.31 -6.27
CA GLY A 127 8.75 -23.84 -7.16
C GLY A 127 9.62 -22.76 -6.50
N ILE A 128 10.83 -22.56 -7.03
CA ILE A 128 11.72 -21.44 -6.72
C ILE A 128 12.02 -20.71 -8.03
N GLY A 129 12.00 -19.38 -8.00
CA GLY A 129 12.31 -18.54 -9.15
C GLY A 129 12.42 -17.07 -8.78
N TYR A 130 12.46 -16.20 -9.79
CA TYR A 130 12.66 -14.77 -9.61
C TYR A 130 11.47 -13.95 -10.13
N ILE A 131 11.14 -12.87 -9.44
CA ILE A 131 10.06 -11.93 -9.75
C ILE A 131 10.58 -10.51 -9.55
N LYS A 132 10.05 -9.54 -10.28
CA LYS A 132 10.36 -8.12 -10.07
C LYS A 132 9.49 -7.52 -8.97
N ASP A 133 10.02 -6.52 -8.27
CA ASP A 133 9.32 -5.77 -7.23
C ASP A 133 7.97 -5.19 -7.68
N GLU A 134 7.89 -4.65 -8.89
CA GLU A 134 6.67 -4.06 -9.47
C GLU A 134 5.47 -5.02 -9.56
N ASN A 135 5.71 -6.34 -9.47
CA ASN A 135 4.66 -7.37 -9.62
C ASN A 135 4.19 -7.96 -8.28
N ILE A 136 4.71 -7.47 -7.15
CA ILE A 136 4.32 -7.93 -5.82
C ILE A 136 3.69 -6.78 -5.03
N ASP A 137 2.90 -7.14 -4.01
CA ASP A 137 2.44 -6.16 -3.05
C ASP A 137 3.61 -5.61 -2.21
N LEU A 138 3.40 -4.47 -1.56
CA LEU A 138 4.41 -3.85 -0.70
C LEU A 138 4.56 -4.56 0.65
N GLY A 139 3.88 -5.68 0.89
CA GLY A 139 3.97 -6.44 2.14
C GLY A 139 3.15 -5.89 3.28
N ASN A 140 2.32 -4.91 3.00
CA ASN A 140 1.35 -4.34 3.92
C ASN A 140 -0.04 -4.74 3.45
N THR A 141 -0.45 -5.92 3.90
CA THR A 141 -1.70 -6.56 3.50
C THR A 141 -2.63 -6.62 4.69
N TYR A 142 -3.71 -5.85 4.65
CA TYR A 142 -4.70 -5.81 5.72
C TYR A 142 -6.06 -6.26 5.21
N THR A 143 -6.58 -7.36 5.76
CA THR A 143 -7.86 -8.01 5.43
C THR A 143 -8.13 -8.17 3.93
N GLN A 144 -8.68 -7.13 3.29
CA GLN A 144 -9.15 -7.08 1.91
C GLN A 144 -8.47 -5.98 1.08
N PHE A 145 -7.57 -5.19 1.67
CA PHE A 145 -6.85 -4.13 1.00
C PHE A 145 -5.39 -4.51 0.80
N ILE A 146 -4.93 -4.33 -0.43
CA ILE A 146 -3.58 -4.65 -0.88
C ILE A 146 -3.00 -3.41 -1.54
N LEU A 147 -1.83 -2.99 -1.10
CA LEU A 147 -1.10 -1.87 -1.68
C LEU A 147 0.09 -2.39 -2.49
N GLY A 148 0.18 -1.98 -3.74
CA GLY A 148 1.29 -2.31 -4.65
C GLY A 148 1.83 -1.06 -5.33
N GLN A 149 2.95 -1.22 -6.05
CA GLN A 149 3.44 -0.17 -6.93
C GLN A 149 2.48 0.03 -8.10
N ASN A 150 2.30 1.28 -8.51
CA ASN A 150 1.55 1.63 -9.70
C ASN A 150 2.50 1.63 -10.91
N SER A 151 2.25 0.78 -11.88
CA SER A 151 3.10 0.63 -13.07
C SER A 151 2.92 1.76 -14.11
N VAL A 152 1.98 2.68 -13.88
CA VAL A 152 1.71 3.82 -14.77
C VAL A 152 2.19 5.09 -14.07
N GLU A 153 3.35 5.59 -14.49
CA GLU A 153 3.79 6.93 -14.10
C GLU A 153 2.88 7.96 -14.76
N GLU A 154 2.08 8.64 -13.95
CA GLU A 154 1.32 9.81 -14.35
C GLU A 154 1.89 11.04 -13.63
N THR A 155 2.13 12.10 -14.39
CA THR A 155 2.58 13.39 -13.84
C THR A 155 1.39 14.16 -13.29
N ILE A 156 1.47 14.57 -12.02
CA ILE A 156 0.62 15.61 -11.46
C ILE A 156 1.55 16.73 -11.01
N TYR A 157 1.26 17.97 -11.43
CA TYR A 157 2.08 19.13 -11.06
C TYR A 157 3.58 18.98 -11.42
N ASP A 158 3.88 18.40 -12.59
CA ASP A 158 5.25 18.16 -13.08
C ASP A 158 6.14 17.28 -12.18
N GLN A 159 5.51 16.52 -11.27
CA GLN A 159 6.17 15.53 -10.41
C GLN A 159 5.61 14.13 -10.70
N PRO A 160 6.43 13.05 -10.66
CA PRO A 160 5.95 11.68 -10.82
C PRO A 160 5.05 11.33 -9.63
N GLY A 161 3.73 11.48 -9.79
CA GLY A 161 2.80 11.72 -8.68
C GLY A 161 2.01 10.51 -8.21
N TYR A 162 2.12 9.37 -8.87
CA TYR A 162 1.33 8.19 -8.53
C TYR A 162 2.18 6.93 -8.48
N ARG A 163 2.73 6.64 -7.30
CA ARG A 163 3.55 5.45 -7.09
C ARG A 163 2.78 4.24 -6.62
N PHE A 164 1.56 4.43 -6.14
CA PHE A 164 0.87 3.41 -5.39
C PHE A 164 -0.52 3.14 -5.94
N LYS A 165 -0.88 1.86 -5.94
CA LYS A 165 -2.20 1.39 -6.30
C LYS A 165 -2.77 0.59 -5.15
N LEU A 166 -3.97 0.95 -4.74
CA LEU A 166 -4.73 0.25 -3.73
C LEU A 166 -5.75 -0.65 -4.43
N VAL A 167 -5.78 -1.92 -4.04
CA VAL A 167 -6.73 -2.91 -4.53
C VAL A 167 -7.55 -3.43 -3.37
N TYR A 168 -8.86 -3.42 -3.53
CA TYR A 168 -9.82 -4.10 -2.67
C TYR A 168 -10.19 -5.46 -3.27
N THR A 169 -10.17 -6.50 -2.44
CA THR A 169 -10.62 -7.85 -2.77
C THR A 169 -11.93 -8.18 -2.05
N PRO A 170 -12.83 -8.96 -2.67
CA PRO A 170 -14.15 -9.25 -2.10
C PRO A 170 -14.09 -10.19 -0.89
N ARG A 171 -12.93 -10.80 -0.61
CA ARG A 171 -12.73 -11.78 0.47
C ARG A 171 -11.33 -11.62 1.03
N GLU A 172 -11.23 -11.80 2.35
CA GLU A 172 -9.95 -11.96 3.01
C GLU A 172 -9.24 -13.19 2.46
N TYR A 173 -7.91 -13.11 2.36
CA TYR A 173 -7.00 -14.07 1.74
C TYR A 173 -7.54 -15.51 1.77
N SER A 174 -7.97 -15.99 0.60
CA SER A 174 -8.46 -17.36 0.47
C SER A 174 -7.48 -18.17 -0.38
N TRP A 175 -7.34 -19.45 -0.07
CA TRP A 175 -6.61 -20.42 -0.90
C TRP A 175 -7.20 -20.57 -2.32
N GLN A 176 -8.33 -19.90 -2.58
CA GLN A 176 -8.99 -19.87 -3.89
C GLN A 176 -8.55 -18.64 -4.68
N PRO A 177 -8.32 -18.77 -5.99
CA PRO A 177 -7.99 -17.64 -6.86
C PRO A 177 -9.05 -16.53 -6.78
N ILE A 178 -8.58 -15.28 -6.76
CA ILE A 178 -9.44 -14.09 -6.82
C ILE A 178 -9.51 -13.64 -8.28
N SER A 179 -10.73 -13.47 -8.81
CA SER A 179 -10.92 -12.91 -10.16
C SER A 179 -10.74 -11.40 -10.13
N LEU A 180 -10.01 -10.85 -11.11
CA LEU A 180 -9.84 -9.40 -11.26
C LEU A 180 -11.18 -8.67 -11.46
N SER A 181 -12.16 -9.33 -12.09
CA SER A 181 -13.51 -8.79 -12.27
C SER A 181 -14.22 -8.44 -10.96
N ASP A 182 -13.79 -9.05 -9.86
CA ASP A 182 -14.43 -8.94 -8.56
C ASP A 182 -13.65 -7.97 -7.64
N THR A 183 -12.54 -7.42 -8.12
CA THR A 183 -11.70 -6.46 -7.40
C THR A 183 -12.06 -5.03 -7.77
N LEU A 184 -11.81 -4.11 -6.85
CA LEU A 184 -11.85 -2.68 -7.10
C LEU A 184 -10.44 -2.14 -6.92
N SER A 185 -10.03 -1.18 -7.74
CA SER A 185 -8.75 -0.52 -7.55
C SER A 185 -8.85 0.98 -7.72
N THR A 186 -7.97 1.69 -7.03
CA THR A 186 -7.75 3.12 -7.21
C THR A 186 -6.26 3.40 -7.09
N VAL A 187 -5.81 4.40 -7.82
CA VAL A 187 -4.49 4.96 -7.61
C VAL A 187 -4.57 5.84 -6.35
N VAL A 188 -3.54 5.76 -5.49
CA VAL A 188 -3.44 6.58 -4.29
C VAL A 188 -2.16 7.40 -4.34
N ASN A 189 -2.29 8.70 -4.07
CA ASN A 189 -1.14 9.58 -3.91
C ASN A 189 -0.80 9.65 -2.42
N LEU A 190 0.28 9.00 -2.05
CA LEU A 190 0.94 9.15 -0.76
C LEU A 190 2.06 10.14 -1.05
N ALA A 191 2.03 11.34 -0.47
CA ALA A 191 2.86 12.49 -0.83
C ALA A 191 4.24 12.09 -1.38
N GLY A 192 4.54 12.51 -2.62
CA GLY A 192 5.62 11.98 -3.44
C GLY A 192 7.02 12.24 -2.92
N ILE A 193 7.53 11.39 -2.04
CA ILE A 193 8.93 11.42 -1.58
C ILE A 193 9.59 10.06 -1.83
N ASP A 194 10.67 10.06 -2.60
CA ASP A 194 11.42 8.89 -3.12
C ASP A 194 12.09 8.01 -2.07
N TYR A 195 12.14 8.44 -0.81
CA TYR A 195 13.01 7.81 0.17
C TYR A 195 12.29 7.56 1.50
N TYR A 196 12.41 6.34 2.02
CA TYR A 196 12.03 5.91 3.38
C TYR A 196 10.59 6.24 3.82
N ASN A 197 9.61 5.75 3.07
CA ASN A 197 8.22 5.79 3.54
C ASN A 197 7.90 4.55 4.37
N HIS A 198 7.50 4.75 5.62
CA HIS A 198 6.82 3.71 6.39
C HIS A 198 5.33 3.81 6.09
N PHE A 199 4.73 2.74 5.61
CA PHE A 199 3.28 2.69 5.39
C PHE A 199 2.65 1.76 6.41
N THR A 200 1.48 2.13 6.94
CA THR A 200 0.60 1.23 7.70
C THR A 200 -0.80 1.28 7.13
N ILE A 201 -1.44 0.12 6.96
CA ILE A 201 -2.80 0.00 6.46
C ILE A 201 -3.67 -0.60 7.55
N GLU A 202 -4.75 0.10 7.89
CA GLU A 202 -5.70 -0.35 8.92
C GLU A 202 -7.15 -0.07 8.49
N ASP A 203 -8.08 -0.92 8.91
CA ASP A 203 -9.52 -0.60 8.82
C ASP A 203 -9.88 0.37 9.95
N ILE A 204 -10.61 1.44 9.62
CA ILE A 204 -11.15 2.34 10.63
C ILE A 204 -12.65 2.15 10.82
N ASN A 205 -13.09 2.16 12.07
CA ASN A 205 -14.48 2.03 12.43
C ASN A 205 -15.13 3.41 12.54
N THR A 206 -16.07 3.70 11.64
CA THR A 206 -16.81 4.95 11.64
C THR A 206 -18.31 4.70 11.73
N ALA A 207 -19.04 5.71 12.21
CA ALA A 207 -20.49 5.79 12.18
C ALA A 207 -21.00 6.50 10.92
N LEU A 208 -20.19 6.54 9.85
CA LEU A 208 -20.62 7.15 8.60
C LEU A 208 -21.83 6.41 8.02
N LYS A 209 -22.73 7.17 7.41
CA LYS A 209 -23.94 6.65 6.78
C LYS A 209 -23.61 5.53 5.80
N GLY A 210 -24.34 4.43 5.96
CA GLY A 210 -24.14 3.21 5.18
C GLY A 210 -23.02 2.30 5.68
N GLU A 211 -22.36 2.67 6.78
CA GLU A 211 -21.27 1.92 7.42
C GLU A 211 -20.24 1.41 6.39
N PRO A 212 -19.68 2.31 5.55
CA PRO A 212 -18.74 1.89 4.52
C PRO A 212 -17.50 1.27 5.16
N LYS A 213 -16.93 0.26 4.50
CA LYS A 213 -15.59 -0.22 4.84
C LYS A 213 -14.59 0.86 4.43
N ILE A 214 -13.84 1.38 5.39
CA ILE A 214 -12.84 2.44 5.17
C ILE A 214 -11.49 1.93 5.60
N VAL A 215 -10.50 2.14 4.75
CA VAL A 215 -9.10 1.90 5.05
C VAL A 215 -8.38 3.22 5.26
N LYS A 216 -7.54 3.28 6.29
CA LYS A 216 -6.56 4.34 6.54
C LYS A 216 -5.19 3.84 6.10
N ILE A 217 -4.55 4.57 5.21
CA ILE A 217 -3.14 4.38 4.83
C ILE A 217 -2.36 5.48 5.53
N TYR A 218 -1.70 5.12 6.63
CA TYR A 218 -0.72 5.98 7.27
C TYR A 218 0.59 5.93 6.48
N TRP A 219 1.23 7.08 6.32
CA TRP A 219 2.56 7.20 5.76
C TRP A 219 3.42 8.10 6.65
N HIS A 220 4.70 7.78 6.76
CA HIS A 220 5.65 8.53 7.56
C HIS A 220 6.99 8.61 6.87
N HIS A 221 7.56 9.81 6.87
CA HIS A 221 8.82 10.17 6.23
C HIS A 221 9.81 10.73 7.26
N GLY A 222 10.45 9.80 7.98
CA GLY A 222 11.25 10.11 9.18
C GLY A 222 12.70 10.55 8.96
N GLU A 223 13.19 10.56 7.72
CA GLU A 223 14.55 10.98 7.39
C GLU A 223 14.60 12.36 6.71
N SER A 224 13.47 13.06 6.63
CA SER A 224 13.42 14.48 6.26
C SER A 224 13.58 15.38 7.46
N CYS A 225 14.18 16.56 7.23
CA CYS A 225 13.99 17.73 8.07
C CYS A 225 13.29 18.81 7.23
N PRO A 226 12.07 19.24 7.60
CA PRO A 226 11.26 18.74 8.71
C PRO A 226 10.71 17.34 8.44
N GLU A 227 10.57 16.53 9.49
CA GLU A 227 9.90 15.23 9.43
C GLU A 227 8.44 15.42 9.02
N SER A 228 7.87 14.44 8.32
CA SER A 228 6.48 14.52 7.88
C SER A 228 5.77 13.18 7.94
N ASP A 229 4.47 13.23 8.19
CA ASP A 229 3.58 12.08 8.20
C ASP A 229 2.19 12.44 7.69
N GLY A 230 1.38 11.44 7.39
CA GLY A 230 0.03 11.69 6.95
C GLY A 230 -0.82 10.44 6.86
N ASN A 231 -2.09 10.66 6.55
CA ASN A 231 -3.10 9.62 6.47
C ASN A 231 -3.93 9.82 5.21
N VAL A 232 -4.15 8.77 4.44
CA VAL A 232 -5.09 8.76 3.31
C VAL A 232 -6.24 7.82 3.64
N PHE A 233 -7.47 8.33 3.56
CA PHE A 233 -8.67 7.56 3.88
C PHE A 233 -9.43 7.18 2.61
N ILE A 234 -9.59 5.88 2.37
CA ILE A 234 -10.31 5.36 1.19
C ILE A 234 -11.53 4.55 1.63
N ALA A 235 -12.72 4.92 1.16
CA ALA A 235 -13.95 4.17 1.36
C ALA A 235 -14.25 3.22 0.19
N LYS A 236 -14.71 2.01 0.51
CA LYS A 236 -15.32 1.10 -0.46
C LYS A 236 -16.81 1.42 -0.60
N SER A 237 -17.22 1.91 -1.77
CA SER A 237 -18.61 2.27 -2.08
C SER A 237 -19.10 1.50 -3.31
N ASP A 238 -20.10 0.63 -3.14
CA ASP A 238 -20.69 -0.21 -4.19
C ASP A 238 -19.63 -0.84 -5.12
N ASN A 239 -19.33 -0.16 -6.25
CA ASN A 239 -18.47 -0.61 -7.33
C ASN A 239 -17.23 0.28 -7.55
N LYS A 240 -16.85 1.11 -6.56
CA LYS A 240 -15.63 1.94 -6.64
C LYS A 240 -14.98 2.13 -5.28
N LEU A 241 -13.68 2.41 -5.30
CA LEU A 241 -12.96 2.97 -4.17
C LEU A 241 -12.99 4.49 -4.29
N ILE A 242 -13.18 5.18 -3.16
CA ILE A 242 -13.32 6.63 -3.11
C ILE A 242 -12.34 7.15 -2.07
N GLU A 243 -11.41 7.99 -2.51
CA GLU A 243 -10.64 8.80 -1.58
C GLU A 243 -11.57 9.79 -0.90
N LEU A 244 -11.67 9.68 0.42
CA LEU A 244 -12.47 10.57 1.24
C LEU A 244 -11.70 11.87 1.42
N ILE A 245 -10.54 11.78 2.05
CA ILE A 245 -9.74 12.94 2.44
C ILE A 245 -8.33 12.48 2.84
N GLN A 246 -7.41 13.43 2.87
CA GLN A 246 -6.05 13.23 3.38
C GLN A 246 -5.80 14.12 4.59
N GLY A 247 -5.06 13.57 5.55
CA GLY A 247 -4.43 14.32 6.64
C GLY A 247 -2.91 14.30 6.45
N PHE A 248 -2.24 15.28 7.04
CA PHE A 248 -0.81 15.50 6.91
C PHE A 248 -0.29 16.24 8.14
N GLY A 249 0.96 16.06 8.51
CA GLY A 249 1.66 16.84 9.50
C GLY A 249 3.13 16.98 9.12
N THR A 250 3.68 18.17 9.33
CA THR A 250 5.11 18.41 9.33
C THR A 250 5.44 19.53 10.31
N GLY A 251 6.64 19.51 10.85
CA GLY A 251 7.08 20.59 11.73
C GLY A 251 8.52 20.42 12.19
N GLU A 252 9.09 21.55 12.60
CA GLU A 252 10.38 21.63 13.26
C GLU A 252 10.38 22.79 14.26
N TYR A 253 11.51 23.06 14.91
CA TYR A 253 11.59 24.11 15.92
C TYR A 253 11.20 25.48 15.34
N GLY A 254 10.01 25.95 15.70
CA GLY A 254 9.45 27.22 15.25
C GLY A 254 8.62 27.17 13.97
N TYR A 255 8.25 25.99 13.47
CA TYR A 255 7.29 25.85 12.37
C TYR A 255 6.43 24.59 12.55
N GLU A 256 5.12 24.71 12.32
CA GLU A 256 4.22 23.57 12.23
C GLU A 256 3.17 23.79 11.15
N GLU A 257 2.91 22.74 10.36
CA GLU A 257 1.81 22.66 9.41
C GLU A 257 1.15 21.30 9.55
N TYR A 258 -0.17 21.27 9.75
CA TYR A 258 -0.91 20.00 9.81
C TYR A 258 -2.34 20.12 9.34
N THR A 259 -2.87 18.99 8.86
CA THR A 259 -4.26 18.73 8.52
C THR A 259 -4.75 17.54 9.35
N LYS A 260 -5.62 17.81 10.32
CA LYS A 260 -6.29 16.79 11.13
C LYS A 260 -7.64 16.43 10.54
N VAL A 261 -7.94 15.14 10.45
CA VAL A 261 -9.21 14.63 9.90
C VAL A 261 -10.04 14.02 11.02
N TYR A 262 -11.33 14.33 11.08
CA TYR A 262 -12.24 13.83 12.10
C TYR A 262 -13.40 13.08 11.46
N PHE A 263 -13.64 11.87 11.96
CA PHE A 263 -14.71 10.99 11.53
C PHE A 263 -15.74 10.80 12.64
N PRO A 264 -17.02 10.60 12.31
CA PRO A 264 -18.02 10.28 13.31
C PRO A 264 -17.78 8.85 13.82
N VAL A 265 -17.77 8.68 15.13
CA VAL A 265 -17.62 7.38 15.79
C VAL A 265 -18.70 7.26 16.85
N LYS A 266 -19.45 6.14 16.81
CA LYS A 266 -20.51 5.84 17.76
C LYS A 266 -19.95 5.05 18.93
N LEU A 267 -20.00 5.64 20.12
CA LEU A 267 -19.56 5.02 21.35
C LEU A 267 -20.65 4.05 21.89
N ASN A 268 -20.24 3.13 22.77
CA ASN A 268 -21.14 2.13 23.36
C ASN A 268 -22.31 2.73 24.14
N ASN A 269 -22.19 3.96 24.64
CA ASN A 269 -23.27 4.69 25.31
C ASN A 269 -24.28 5.34 24.33
N GLY A 270 -24.11 5.13 23.02
CA GLY A 270 -24.94 5.68 21.95
C GLY A 270 -24.56 7.09 21.51
N LYS A 271 -23.59 7.76 22.15
CA LYS A 271 -23.11 9.08 21.72
C LYS A 271 -22.22 8.94 20.48
N THR A 272 -22.47 9.78 19.48
CA THR A 272 -21.56 9.95 18.33
C THR A 272 -20.66 11.16 18.57
N LEU A 273 -19.35 11.00 18.37
CA LEU A 273 -18.35 12.06 18.43
C LEU A 273 -17.57 12.13 17.12
N LEU A 274 -17.07 13.31 16.76
CA LEU A 274 -16.07 13.44 15.70
C LEU A 274 -14.69 13.22 16.32
N ILE A 275 -14.06 12.08 16.04
CA ILE A 275 -12.77 11.66 16.61
C ILE A 275 -11.69 11.75 15.53
N GLU A 276 -10.53 12.31 15.89
CA GLU A 276 -9.37 12.40 15.00
C GLU A 276 -9.00 11.01 14.46
N ASN A 277 -8.91 10.89 13.13
CA ASN A 277 -8.59 9.66 12.39
C ASN A 277 -9.46 8.43 12.73
N ALA A 278 -10.60 8.63 13.41
CA ALA A 278 -11.39 7.55 14.04
C ALA A 278 -10.61 6.70 15.06
N ASP A 279 -9.53 7.23 15.64
CA ASP A 279 -8.68 6.51 16.58
C ASP A 279 -9.22 6.60 18.01
N VAL A 280 -10.08 5.65 18.37
CA VAL A 280 -10.67 5.57 19.71
C VAL A 280 -9.64 5.22 20.78
N HIS A 281 -8.55 4.53 20.42
CA HIS A 281 -7.52 4.12 21.37
C HIS A 281 -6.66 5.30 21.81
N ASN A 282 -6.33 6.20 20.87
CA ASN A 282 -5.53 7.39 21.12
C ASN A 282 -6.35 8.70 21.15
N MET A 283 -7.65 8.60 21.44
CA MET A 283 -8.52 9.78 21.51
C MET A 283 -8.20 10.69 22.70
N PHE A 284 -7.54 10.21 23.75
CA PHE A 284 -7.13 11.01 24.90
C PHE A 284 -5.68 11.47 24.74
N ASN A 285 -5.44 12.77 24.73
CA ASN A 285 -4.12 13.36 24.65
C ASN A 285 -3.57 13.56 26.06
N GLU A 286 -2.59 12.73 26.44
CA GLU A 286 -2.00 12.74 27.78
C GLU A 286 -1.20 14.01 28.06
N TYR A 287 -0.62 14.64 27.04
CA TYR A 287 0.23 15.83 27.19
C TYR A 287 -0.56 17.05 27.65
N ASN A 288 -1.74 17.28 27.06
CA ASN A 288 -2.58 18.44 27.37
C ASN A 288 -3.88 18.08 28.13
N GLN A 289 -4.10 16.80 28.43
CA GLN A 289 -5.27 16.28 29.12
C GLN A 289 -6.60 16.61 28.42
N THR A 290 -6.60 16.65 27.09
CA THR A 290 -7.79 16.89 26.26
C THR A 290 -8.14 15.68 25.40
N PHE A 291 -9.31 15.69 24.77
CA PHE A 291 -9.66 14.70 23.77
C PHE A 291 -9.34 15.22 22.36
N ASN A 292 -8.77 14.36 21.52
CA ASN A 292 -8.54 14.58 20.09
C ASN A 292 -9.87 14.48 19.32
N THR A 293 -10.80 15.39 19.63
CA THR A 293 -12.16 15.44 19.09
C THR A 293 -12.46 16.81 18.51
N PHE A 294 -13.39 16.83 17.55
CA PHE A 294 -13.94 18.07 17.01
C PHE A 294 -15.39 18.26 17.48
N ASP A 295 -15.73 19.47 17.94
CA ASP A 295 -17.10 19.77 18.34
C ASP A 295 -18.02 19.83 17.12
N TYR A 296 -19.08 19.01 17.13
CA TYR A 296 -20.05 19.00 16.04
C TYR A 296 -20.78 20.35 15.93
N PRO A 297 -20.64 21.08 14.80
CA PRO A 297 -21.31 22.36 14.62
C PRO A 297 -22.74 22.12 14.14
N SER A 298 -23.71 22.17 15.07
CA SER A 298 -25.12 21.88 14.76
C SER A 298 -25.74 22.79 13.69
N ASP A 299 -25.15 23.96 13.44
CA ASP A 299 -25.57 24.92 12.41
C ASP A 299 -25.01 24.60 11.01
N CYS A 300 -24.17 23.55 10.86
CA CYS A 300 -23.61 23.18 9.56
C CYS A 300 -24.62 22.55 8.59
N GLY A 301 -25.77 22.08 9.10
CA GLY A 301 -26.84 21.50 8.30
C GLY A 301 -26.58 20.07 7.78
N ILE A 302 -25.48 19.44 8.20
CA ILE A 302 -25.09 18.08 7.81
C ILE A 302 -25.24 17.18 9.04
N PRO A 303 -26.01 16.08 8.99
CA PRO A 303 -26.08 15.11 10.09
C PRO A 303 -24.68 14.61 10.47
N ILE A 304 -24.42 14.35 11.76
CA ILE A 304 -23.08 13.95 12.22
C ILE A 304 -22.61 12.65 11.55
N GLU A 305 -23.50 11.70 11.29
CA GLU A 305 -23.22 10.46 10.56
C GLU A 305 -22.94 10.67 9.07
N GLU A 306 -23.12 11.88 8.55
CA GLU A 306 -22.83 12.24 7.17
C GLU A 306 -21.67 13.26 7.07
N LEU A 307 -21.01 13.56 8.20
CA LEU A 307 -20.03 14.63 8.29
C LEU A 307 -18.60 14.10 8.44
N ILE A 308 -17.69 14.57 7.60
CA ILE A 308 -16.24 14.44 7.78
C ILE A 308 -15.68 15.87 7.92
N VAL A 309 -14.78 16.10 8.87
CA VAL A 309 -14.17 17.41 9.09
C VAL A 309 -12.67 17.34 8.85
N ALA A 310 -12.10 18.30 8.13
CA ALA A 310 -10.66 18.54 8.12
C ALA A 310 -10.35 19.91 8.71
N SER A 311 -9.39 19.95 9.63
CA SER A 311 -8.85 21.17 10.22
C SER A 311 -7.39 21.31 9.84
N GLU A 312 -7.09 22.33 9.05
CA GLU A 312 -5.74 22.74 8.68
C GLU A 312 -5.25 23.84 9.61
N HIS A 313 -3.98 23.77 9.96
CA HIS A 313 -3.28 24.73 10.79
C HIS A 313 -1.88 24.94 10.27
N GLU A 314 -1.46 26.20 10.23
CA GLU A 314 -0.08 26.58 9.99
C GLU A 314 0.30 27.65 11.01
N ALA A 315 1.44 27.47 11.66
CA ALA A 315 1.99 28.42 12.61
C ALA A 315 3.51 28.49 12.50
N GLN A 316 4.04 29.66 12.83
CA GLN A 316 5.48 29.92 12.87
C GLN A 316 5.87 30.59 14.17
N ALA A 317 7.12 30.44 14.60
CA ALA A 317 7.66 31.16 15.74
C ALA A 317 7.63 32.67 15.50
N LYS A 318 7.27 33.42 16.55
CA LYS A 318 7.39 34.86 16.56
C LYS A 318 8.87 35.27 16.62
N ASP A 319 9.29 36.16 15.73
CA ASP A 319 10.64 36.74 15.70
C ASP A 319 10.70 38.06 16.51
N ASP A 320 11.85 38.35 17.13
CA ASP A 320 12.13 39.59 17.89
C ASP A 320 12.48 40.81 17.00
N GLY A 321 12.55 40.61 15.69
CA GLY A 321 13.01 41.55 14.68
C GLY A 321 14.54 41.55 14.50
N GLN A 322 15.27 40.67 15.20
CA GLN A 322 16.72 40.51 15.13
C GLN A 322 17.11 39.10 14.65
N GLY A 323 16.15 38.25 14.27
CA GLY A 323 16.39 36.89 13.81
C GLY A 323 16.39 35.85 14.91
N ASN A 324 15.96 36.19 16.14
CA ASN A 324 15.77 35.21 17.22
C ASN A 324 14.28 35.00 17.50
N TYR A 325 13.95 33.79 17.94
CA TYR A 325 12.60 33.49 18.38
C TYR A 325 12.32 34.08 19.75
N VAL A 326 11.12 34.64 19.90
CA VAL A 326 10.59 35.03 21.20
C VAL A 326 10.15 33.75 21.91
N GLU A 327 10.81 33.42 23.01
CA GLU A 327 10.54 32.19 23.78
C GLU A 327 9.63 32.45 24.99
N ASP A 328 8.88 31.40 25.38
CA ASP A 328 8.12 31.37 26.61
C ASP A 328 9.02 31.15 27.84
N LYS A 329 8.43 31.13 29.03
CA LYS A 329 9.16 30.91 30.30
C LYS A 329 9.90 29.55 30.39
N ASN A 330 9.61 28.62 29.49
CA ASN A 330 10.21 27.28 29.43
C ASN A 330 11.25 27.15 28.31
N GLY A 331 11.51 28.22 27.55
CA GLY A 331 12.43 28.21 26.41
C GLY A 331 11.81 27.64 25.13
N ASN A 332 10.49 27.54 25.03
CA ASN A 332 9.82 27.13 23.79
C ASN A 332 9.45 28.36 22.95
N PRO A 333 9.56 28.33 21.62
CA PRO A 333 9.13 29.43 20.77
C PRO A 333 7.64 29.74 20.97
N ILE A 334 7.31 31.02 21.09
CA ILE A 334 5.94 31.48 21.06
C ILE A 334 5.47 31.45 19.61
N MET A 335 4.53 30.54 19.31
CA MET A 335 3.98 30.36 17.97
C MET A 335 2.89 31.39 17.65
N GLU A 336 2.92 31.93 16.43
CA GLU A 336 1.88 32.75 15.82
C GLU A 336 1.16 31.95 14.74
N THR A 337 -0.16 31.83 14.87
CA THR A 337 -0.99 31.17 13.85
C THR A 337 -1.02 32.02 12.58
N LEU A 338 -0.43 31.48 11.53
CA LEU A 338 -0.49 32.09 10.19
C LEU A 338 -1.86 31.86 9.57
N TYR A 339 -2.33 30.63 9.72
CA TYR A 339 -3.49 30.17 9.01
C TYR A 339 -4.21 29.07 9.78
N LYS A 340 -5.53 29.14 9.81
CA LYS A 340 -6.38 28.03 10.22
C LYS A 340 -7.57 27.93 9.29
N LYS A 341 -7.86 26.73 8.79
CA LYS A 341 -9.01 26.48 7.93
C LYS A 341 -9.71 25.21 8.36
N VAL A 342 -11.03 25.27 8.41
CA VAL A 342 -11.88 24.11 8.70
C VAL A 342 -12.79 23.86 7.53
N ARG A 343 -12.72 22.64 6.98
CA ARG A 343 -13.59 22.17 5.89
C ARG A 343 -14.54 21.10 6.40
N TYR A 344 -15.80 21.25 6.04
CA TYR A 344 -16.88 20.30 6.33
C TYR A 344 -17.25 19.59 5.04
N TYR A 345 -17.11 18.28 5.04
CA TYR A 345 -17.42 17.42 3.91
C TYR A 345 -18.67 16.61 4.19
N HIS A 346 -19.57 16.59 3.21
CA HIS A 346 -20.79 15.80 3.24
C HIS A 346 -20.57 14.46 2.54
N TRP A 347 -20.71 13.37 3.29
CA TRP A 347 -20.75 12.00 2.81
C TRP A 347 -22.21 11.55 2.63
N ASP A 348 -22.64 11.32 1.39
CA ASP A 348 -24.02 10.94 1.08
C ASP A 348 -24.28 9.42 1.18
N GLY A 349 -23.27 8.63 1.54
CA GLY A 349 -23.27 7.16 1.47
C GLY A 349 -22.54 6.59 0.25
N LYS A 350 -22.23 7.42 -0.75
CA LYS A 350 -21.64 7.01 -2.03
C LYS A 350 -20.60 7.97 -2.59
N ASN A 351 -20.61 9.23 -2.18
CA ASN A 351 -19.68 10.26 -2.62
C ASN A 351 -19.44 11.22 -1.47
N ILE A 352 -18.28 11.88 -1.53
CA ILE A 352 -17.93 12.98 -0.66
C ILE A 352 -17.98 14.30 -1.43
N LYS A 353 -18.47 15.37 -0.80
CA LYS A 353 -18.45 16.73 -1.35
C LYS A 353 -18.09 17.74 -0.28
N LEU A 354 -17.28 18.73 -0.62
CA LEU A 354 -17.07 19.90 0.24
C LEU A 354 -18.39 20.67 0.35
N ALA A 355 -18.88 20.86 1.57
CA ALA A 355 -20.16 21.52 1.84
C ALA A 355 -19.97 22.93 2.43
N LYS A 356 -18.97 23.11 3.30
CA LYS A 356 -18.66 24.40 3.91
C LYS A 356 -17.16 24.50 4.18
N GLU A 357 -16.60 25.69 4.02
CA GLU A 357 -15.23 26.02 4.40
C GLU A 357 -15.26 27.29 5.25
N ILE A 358 -14.48 27.29 6.34
CA ILE A 358 -14.30 28.44 7.22
C ILE A 358 -12.80 28.71 7.31
N ILE A 359 -12.41 29.94 7.01
CA ILE A 359 -11.02 30.39 7.10
C ILE A 359 -10.90 31.38 8.25
N TYR A 360 -9.95 31.13 9.14
CA TYR A 360 -9.54 32.02 10.21
C TYR A 360 -8.14 32.52 9.83
N LYS A 361 -8.04 33.76 9.36
CA LYS A 361 -6.76 34.43 9.14
C LYS A 361 -6.49 35.33 10.34
N ASP A 362 -5.37 35.15 11.01
CA ASP A 362 -4.98 36.02 12.14
C ASP A 362 -4.02 37.14 11.73
N ARG A 363 -3.49 37.11 10.50
CA ARG A 363 -2.72 38.24 9.99
C ARG A 363 -3.66 39.39 9.62
N ALA A 364 -3.73 40.38 10.51
CA ALA A 364 -4.03 41.74 10.09
C ALA A 364 -3.00 42.09 9.01
N ASP A 365 -3.46 42.34 7.79
CA ASP A 365 -2.66 42.93 6.73
C ASP A 365 -2.17 44.31 7.20
N ASN A 366 -1.08 44.34 7.98
CA ASN A 366 -0.29 45.55 8.18
C ASN A 366 0.62 45.72 6.95
N THR A 367 0.00 45.91 5.78
CA THR A 367 0.63 46.64 4.69
C THR A 367 0.65 48.11 5.10
N ASN A 368 1.65 48.47 5.92
CA ASN A 368 2.14 49.84 5.92
C ASN A 368 2.96 50.00 4.64
N GLU A 369 2.28 50.42 3.57
CA GLU A 369 2.95 51.26 2.58
C GLU A 369 3.50 52.49 3.31
N ASN A 370 4.82 52.64 3.31
CA ASN A 370 5.51 53.93 3.35
C ASN A 370 6.89 53.78 2.71
#